data_AF-A0A948FJZ5-F1
#
_entry.id   AF-A0A948FJZ5-F1
#
_cell.length_a   1.000
_cell.length_b   1.000
_cell.length_c   1.000
_cell.angle_alpha   90.00
_cell.angle_beta   90.00
_cell.angle_gamma   90.00
#
_symmetry.space_group_name_H-M   'P 1'
#
loop_
_entity.id
_entity.type
_entity.pdbx_description
1 polymer ?
#
loop_
_entity_poly.entity_id
_entity_poly.type
_entity_poly.pdbx_seq_one_letter_code
_entity_poly.pdbx_strand_id
1 'polypeptide(L)'
;MRAVQEEFPIIADISMEYVPKSMLRVTVDFFELDMLIKNQDLLFGVYKDYTFQIYSGNTIGQGKSMLYLPRYASGLLTIDGLFFRQSANELREQMDIIYPAFPKAKFIAYLPGAERTVIMTFDDKKVFLSNIADVAEQIKNFELLRKYYTGYVELREIDLGSLDKDKVIVKK
;
A
#
# COMPACT_ATOMS: atom_id res chain seq x y z
N MET A 1 -20.70 1.79 23.99
CA MET A 1 -20.39 1.68 22.56
C MET A 1 -19.29 2.66 22.14
N ARG A 2 -19.40 3.97 22.41
CA ARG A 2 -18.30 4.94 22.15
C ARG A 2 -16.93 4.53 22.70
N ALA A 3 -16.84 4.08 23.96
CA ALA A 3 -15.55 3.64 24.54
C ALA A 3 -14.88 2.48 23.77
N VAL A 4 -15.67 1.58 23.17
CA VAL A 4 -15.12 0.47 22.37
C VAL A 4 -14.64 0.96 21.00
N GLN A 5 -15.35 1.91 20.38
CA GLN A 5 -14.92 2.53 19.12
C GLN A 5 -13.69 3.44 19.30
N GLU A 6 -13.52 4.06 20.46
CA GLU A 6 -12.32 4.80 20.82
C GLU A 6 -11.09 3.88 20.98
N GLU A 7 -11.27 2.69 21.54
CA GLU A 7 -10.21 1.69 21.69
C GLU A 7 -9.93 0.90 20.40
N PHE A 8 -10.97 0.70 19.56
CA PHE A 8 -10.90 -0.02 18.29
C PHE A 8 -11.50 0.81 17.14
N PRO A 9 -10.74 1.77 16.57
CA PRO A 9 -11.23 2.71 15.55
C PRO A 9 -11.71 2.06 14.24
N ILE A 10 -11.34 0.80 14.02
CA ILE A 10 -11.77 0.01 12.86
C ILE A 10 -13.23 -0.44 12.94
N ILE A 11 -13.84 -0.43 14.13
CA ILE A 11 -15.22 -0.86 14.33
C ILE A 11 -16.18 0.23 13.85
N ALA A 12 -16.92 -0.07 12.79
CA ALA A 12 -17.93 0.79 12.22
C ALA A 12 -19.21 0.80 13.08
N ASP A 13 -19.69 -0.37 13.47
CA ASP A 13 -20.89 -0.51 14.29
C ASP A 13 -20.82 -1.72 15.23
N ILE A 14 -21.60 -1.66 16.31
CA ILE A 14 -21.80 -2.78 17.23
C ILE A 14 -23.30 -2.88 17.50
N SER A 15 -23.92 -3.98 17.11
CA SER A 15 -25.31 -4.28 17.47
C SER A 15 -25.38 -5.44 18.45
N MET A 16 -26.33 -5.33 19.37
CA MET A 16 -26.53 -6.27 20.46
C MET A 16 -27.99 -6.71 20.49
N GLU A 17 -28.22 -8.01 20.35
CA GLU A 17 -29.55 -8.60 20.34
C GLU A 17 -29.65 -9.66 21.45
N TYR A 18 -30.71 -9.58 22.26
CA TYR A 18 -31.04 -10.63 23.22
C TYR A 18 -31.84 -11.72 22.52
N VAL A 19 -31.31 -12.94 22.49
CA VAL A 19 -31.95 -14.06 21.78
C VAL A 19 -32.80 -14.88 22.78
N PRO A 20 -32.24 -15.79 23.62
CA PRO A 20 -32.84 -16.15 24.91
C PRO A 20 -32.39 -15.30 26.11
N LYS A 21 -33.09 -15.43 27.26
CA LYS A 21 -32.83 -14.67 28.52
C LYS A 21 -31.39 -14.73 29.07
N SER A 22 -30.57 -15.67 28.61
CA SER A 22 -29.17 -15.84 29.04
C SER A 22 -28.15 -15.72 27.90
N MET A 23 -28.55 -15.25 26.72
CA MET A 23 -27.67 -15.13 25.57
C MET A 23 -27.78 -13.75 24.94
N LEU A 24 -26.62 -13.12 24.80
CA LEU A 24 -26.43 -11.89 24.06
C LEU A 24 -25.71 -12.23 22.75
N ARG A 25 -26.33 -11.91 21.62
CA ARG A 25 -25.64 -11.91 20.32
C ARG A 25 -25.06 -10.52 20.12
N VAL A 26 -23.75 -10.47 19.88
CA VAL A 26 -23.04 -9.24 19.53
C VAL A 26 -22.58 -9.37 18.08
N THR A 27 -23.02 -8.46 17.23
CA THR A 27 -22.52 -8.31 15.87
C THR A 27 -21.61 -7.09 15.85
N VAL A 28 -20.43 -7.25 15.28
CA VAL A 28 -19.44 -6.18 15.14
C VAL A 28 -19.16 -6.01 13.66
N ASP A 29 -19.46 -4.83 13.15
CA ASP A 29 -19.19 -4.45 11.77
C ASP A 29 -17.91 -3.62 11.72
N PHE A 30 -17.04 -3.94 10.78
CA PHE A 30 -15.76 -3.24 10.58
C PHE A 30 -15.84 -2.34 9.36
N PHE A 31 -15.08 -1.24 9.35
CA PHE A 31 -14.88 -0.48 8.13
C PHE A 31 -14.24 -1.35 7.05
N GLU A 32 -14.76 -1.27 5.83
CA GLU A 32 -14.11 -1.88 4.68
C GLU A 32 -12.87 -1.06 4.31
N LEU A 33 -11.69 -1.62 4.57
CA LEU A 33 -10.43 -0.92 4.32
C LEU A 33 -10.19 -0.70 2.83
N ASP A 34 -9.64 0.46 2.49
CA ASP A 34 -9.22 0.82 1.15
C ASP A 34 -7.86 0.21 0.82
N MET A 35 -6.95 0.25 1.80
CA MET A 35 -5.60 -0.30 1.68
C MET A 35 -5.03 -0.70 3.03
N LEU A 36 -4.01 -1.56 2.98
CA LEU A 36 -3.19 -1.93 4.13
C LEU A 36 -1.79 -1.34 3.98
N ILE A 37 -1.25 -0.81 5.08
CA ILE A 37 0.13 -0.32 5.14
C ILE A 37 0.88 -1.09 6.22
N LYS A 38 1.94 -1.79 5.82
CA LYS A 38 2.80 -2.53 6.73
C LYS A 38 4.07 -1.75 7.03
N ASN A 39 4.28 -1.44 8.30
CA ASN A 39 5.50 -0.83 8.81
C ASN A 39 6.21 -1.82 9.76
N GLN A 40 7.10 -2.63 9.19
CA GLN A 40 7.74 -3.75 9.89
C GLN A 40 6.69 -4.68 10.53
N ASP A 41 6.58 -4.68 11.87
CA ASP A 41 5.67 -5.55 12.63
C ASP A 41 4.30 -4.90 12.86
N LEU A 42 4.18 -3.60 12.58
CA LEU A 42 2.92 -2.87 12.67
C LEU A 42 2.17 -2.95 11.35
N LEU A 43 0.85 -3.10 11.45
CA LEU A 43 -0.07 -3.08 10.32
C LEU A 43 -1.07 -1.96 10.55
N PHE A 44 -1.33 -1.16 9.52
CA PHE A 44 -2.26 -0.06 9.55
C PHE A 44 -3.33 -0.29 8.49
N GLY A 45 -4.59 -0.04 8.87
CA GLY A 45 -5.70 0.07 7.97
C GLY A 45 -5.90 1.53 7.56
N VAL A 46 -6.27 1.73 6.30
CA VAL A 46 -6.66 3.04 5.77
C VAL A 46 -8.11 2.92 5.31
N TYR A 47 -8.93 3.86 5.73
CA TYR A 47 -10.31 4.02 5.30
C TYR A 47 -10.58 5.49 5.04
N LYS A 48 -10.80 5.86 3.78
CA LYS A 48 -10.80 7.25 3.30
C LYS A 48 -9.50 7.94 3.74
N ASP A 49 -9.60 9.03 4.50
CA ASP A 49 -8.46 9.77 5.04
C ASP A 49 -8.12 9.39 6.49
N TYR A 50 -8.77 8.36 7.04
CA TYR A 50 -8.50 7.87 8.39
C TYR A 50 -7.50 6.72 8.37
N THR A 51 -6.54 6.78 9.28
CA THR A 51 -5.60 5.69 9.52
C THR A 51 -5.77 5.16 10.93
N PHE A 52 -5.61 3.86 11.10
CA PHE A 52 -5.62 3.24 12.41
C PHE A 52 -4.76 1.99 12.39
N GLN A 53 -4.11 1.73 13.52
CA GLN A 53 -3.35 0.49 13.68
C GLN A 53 -4.32 -0.68 13.79
N ILE A 54 -3.99 -1.78 13.11
CA ILE A 54 -4.74 -3.03 13.16
C ILE A 54 -3.85 -4.15 13.68
N TYR A 55 -4.45 -5.11 14.38
CA TYR A 55 -3.73 -6.28 14.83
C TYR A 55 -3.30 -7.13 13.63
N SER A 56 -2.01 -7.45 13.53
CA SER A 56 -1.42 -8.14 12.38
C SER A 56 -1.87 -9.60 12.21
N GLY A 57 -2.43 -10.22 13.25
CA GLY A 57 -3.04 -11.56 13.17
C GLY A 57 -4.52 -11.55 12.75
N ASN A 58 -5.08 -10.37 12.41
CA ASN A 58 -6.47 -10.25 12.01
C ASN A 58 -6.65 -10.55 10.50
N THR A 59 -7.79 -11.11 10.11
CA THR A 59 -8.16 -11.32 8.70
C THR A 59 -8.76 -10.07 8.05
N ILE A 60 -8.97 -8.99 8.82
CA ILE A 60 -9.48 -7.73 8.29
C ILE A 60 -8.51 -7.15 7.27
N GLY A 61 -9.04 -6.80 6.09
CA GLY A 61 -8.24 -6.33 4.95
C GLY A 61 -7.61 -7.44 4.12
N GLN A 62 -7.95 -8.72 4.36
CA GLN A 62 -7.53 -9.82 3.50
C GLN A 62 -7.92 -9.55 2.03
N GLY A 63 -6.96 -9.71 1.13
CA GLY A 63 -7.15 -9.44 -0.31
C GLY A 63 -7.02 -7.97 -0.71
N LYS A 64 -6.86 -7.04 0.23
CA LYS A 64 -6.54 -5.64 -0.07
C LYS A 64 -5.06 -5.48 -0.41
N SER A 65 -4.75 -4.46 -1.21
CA SER A 65 -3.38 -4.06 -1.56
C SER A 65 -2.58 -3.75 -0.28
N MET A 66 -1.44 -4.41 -0.09
CA MET A 66 -0.57 -4.25 1.07
C MET A 66 0.72 -3.51 0.73
N LEU A 67 0.75 -2.22 1.03
CA LEU A 67 1.89 -1.36 0.79
C LEU A 67 2.88 -1.45 1.94
N TYR A 68 4.17 -1.52 1.63
CA TYR A 68 5.23 -1.60 2.63
C TYR A 68 5.88 -0.24 2.87
N LEU A 69 6.23 0.06 4.12
CA LEU A 69 7.08 1.21 4.43
C LEU A 69 8.56 0.80 4.54
N PRO A 70 9.47 1.68 4.12
CA PRO A 70 10.91 1.43 4.19
C PRO A 70 11.38 1.37 5.64
N ARG A 71 12.50 0.69 5.89
CA ARG A 71 13.03 0.48 7.25
C ARG A 71 13.36 1.77 8.00
N TYR A 72 13.66 2.87 7.30
CA TYR A 72 13.89 4.16 7.98
C TYR A 72 12.61 4.75 8.60
N ALA A 73 11.42 4.27 8.19
CA ALA A 73 10.14 4.61 8.81
C ALA A 73 9.86 3.76 10.06
N SER A 74 10.84 2.94 10.50
CA SER A 74 10.70 2.14 11.71
C SER A 74 10.57 3.02 12.97
N GLY A 75 9.75 2.55 13.91
CA GLY A 75 9.43 3.26 15.14
C GLY A 75 8.27 4.26 15.02
N LEU A 76 7.72 4.48 13.81
CA LEU A 76 6.48 5.24 13.67
C LEU A 76 5.30 4.46 14.27
N LEU A 77 4.64 5.07 15.24
CA LEU A 77 3.42 4.55 15.89
C LEU A 77 2.13 4.99 15.17
N THR A 78 2.23 5.97 14.28
CA THR A 78 1.16 6.45 13.40
C THR A 78 1.73 6.68 12.00
N ILE A 79 0.87 6.58 11.00
CA ILE A 79 1.17 6.87 9.60
C ILE A 79 0.41 8.09 9.05
N ASP A 80 -0.26 8.87 9.90
CA ASP A 80 -1.08 10.01 9.45
C ASP A 80 -0.26 11.03 8.62
N GLY A 81 0.99 11.27 9.01
CA GLY A 81 1.90 12.17 8.28
C GLY A 81 2.36 11.67 6.91
N LEU A 82 2.11 10.39 6.58
CA LEU A 82 2.45 9.80 5.29
C LEU A 82 1.69 10.48 4.15
N PHE A 83 0.46 10.92 4.43
CA PHE A 83 -0.46 11.45 3.43
C PHE A 83 -0.37 12.97 3.24
N PHE A 84 0.67 13.61 3.79
CA PHE A 84 0.82 15.07 3.72
C PHE A 84 1.03 15.60 2.30
N ARG A 85 1.83 14.90 1.49
CA ARG A 85 2.13 15.29 0.10
C ARG A 85 1.28 14.58 -0.94
N GLN A 86 0.82 13.39 -0.61
CA GLN A 86 0.02 12.54 -1.47
C GLN A 86 -1.10 11.96 -0.63
N SER A 87 -2.34 12.22 -1.01
CA SER A 87 -3.50 11.72 -0.27
C SER A 87 -3.59 10.18 -0.32
N ALA A 88 -4.32 9.61 0.65
CA ALA A 88 -4.60 8.18 0.67
C ALA A 88 -5.33 7.72 -0.60
N ASN A 89 -6.28 8.53 -1.09
CA ASN A 89 -7.04 8.24 -2.30
C ASN A 89 -6.15 8.22 -3.55
N GLU A 90 -5.29 9.22 -3.75
CA GLU A 90 -4.35 9.24 -4.89
C GLU A 90 -3.42 8.04 -4.85
N LEU A 91 -2.89 7.69 -3.67
CA LEU A 91 -2.02 6.54 -3.51
C LEU A 91 -2.76 5.23 -3.80
N ARG A 92 -4.01 5.09 -3.33
CA ARG A 92 -4.89 3.94 -3.60
C ARG A 92 -5.13 3.76 -5.09
N GLU A 93 -5.49 4.83 -5.80
CA GLU A 93 -5.72 4.81 -7.25
C GLU A 93 -4.46 4.37 -8.01
N GLN A 94 -3.28 4.83 -7.59
CA GLN A 94 -2.02 4.36 -8.16
C GLN A 94 -1.76 2.88 -7.87
N MET A 95 -2.07 2.41 -6.66
CA MET A 95 -1.94 0.99 -6.31
C MET A 95 -2.88 0.12 -7.14
N ASP A 96 -4.10 0.56 -7.43
CA ASP A 96 -5.05 -0.15 -8.29
C ASP A 96 -4.50 -0.38 -9.71
N ILE A 97 -3.54 0.44 -10.16
CA ILE A 97 -2.85 0.29 -11.44
C ILE A 97 -1.56 -0.55 -11.29
N ILE A 98 -0.79 -0.31 -10.23
CA ILE A 98 0.52 -0.95 -10.01
C ILE A 98 0.38 -2.44 -9.71
N TYR A 99 -0.55 -2.85 -8.83
CA TYR A 99 -0.67 -4.25 -8.44
C TYR A 99 -0.98 -5.18 -9.62
N PRO A 100 -1.94 -4.86 -10.51
CA PRO A 100 -2.19 -5.64 -11.71
C PRO A 100 -1.01 -5.67 -12.69
N ALA A 101 -0.22 -4.60 -12.77
CA ALA A 101 0.97 -4.54 -13.62
C ALA A 101 2.14 -5.38 -13.10
N PHE A 102 2.22 -5.57 -11.78
CA PHE A 102 3.27 -6.35 -11.12
C PHE A 102 2.69 -7.50 -10.25
N PRO A 103 1.95 -8.45 -10.84
CA PRO A 103 1.21 -9.47 -10.08
C PRO A 103 2.12 -10.47 -9.35
N LYS A 104 3.41 -10.51 -9.70
CA LYS A 104 4.44 -11.35 -9.08
C LYS A 104 5.46 -10.52 -8.28
N ALA A 105 5.16 -9.27 -7.93
CA ALA A 105 6.06 -8.50 -7.07
C ALA A 105 6.28 -9.23 -5.74
N LYS A 106 7.53 -9.28 -5.26
CA LYS A 106 7.85 -9.77 -3.92
C LYS A 106 7.30 -8.82 -2.86
N PHE A 107 7.41 -7.52 -3.13
CA PHE A 107 6.76 -6.47 -2.34
C PHE A 107 6.68 -5.17 -3.16
N ILE A 108 5.77 -4.29 -2.73
CA ILE A 108 5.60 -2.93 -3.25
C ILE A 108 5.71 -1.99 -2.05
N ALA A 109 6.71 -1.13 -2.05
CA ALA A 109 6.98 -0.20 -0.96
C ALA A 109 6.77 1.24 -1.40
N TYR A 110 6.24 2.08 -0.51
CA TYR A 110 6.11 3.51 -0.74
C TYR A 110 7.14 4.29 0.06
N LEU A 111 7.76 5.28 -0.58
CA LEU A 111 8.73 6.20 -0.03
C LEU A 111 8.08 7.59 0.10
N PRO A 112 7.50 7.94 1.27
CA PRO A 112 6.71 9.16 1.40
C PRO A 112 7.48 10.45 1.12
N GLY A 113 8.71 10.54 1.62
CA GLY A 113 9.55 11.74 1.46
C GLY A 113 10.04 11.99 0.03
N ALA A 114 9.95 11.00 -0.85
CA ALA A 114 10.34 11.11 -2.24
C ALA A 114 9.15 10.96 -3.21
N GLU A 115 7.94 10.75 -2.67
CA GLU A 115 6.73 10.47 -3.44
C GLU A 115 6.97 9.39 -4.52
N ARG A 116 7.59 8.28 -4.10
CA ARG A 116 8.01 7.20 -5.00
C ARG A 116 7.50 5.85 -4.53
N THR A 117 7.13 5.01 -5.49
CA THR A 117 6.86 3.60 -5.25
C THR A 117 8.04 2.76 -5.73
N VAL A 118 8.50 1.85 -4.88
CA VAL A 118 9.56 0.89 -5.19
C VAL A 118 8.95 -0.50 -5.26
N ILE A 119 9.15 -1.17 -6.38
CA ILE A 119 8.66 -2.52 -6.61
C ILE A 119 9.88 -3.44 -6.67
N MET A 120 9.85 -4.49 -5.84
CA MET A 120 10.77 -5.60 -5.99
C MET A 120 10.11 -6.69 -6.81
N THR A 121 10.59 -6.92 -8.02
CA THR A 121 10.05 -7.94 -8.92
C THR A 121 10.45 -9.36 -8.47
N PHE A 122 9.78 -10.38 -9.00
CA PHE A 122 10.10 -11.78 -8.68
C PHE A 122 11.52 -12.17 -9.10
N ASP A 123 12.06 -11.54 -10.14
CA ASP A 123 13.40 -11.72 -10.69
C ASP A 123 14.44 -10.76 -10.08
N ASP A 124 14.18 -10.27 -8.86
CA ASP A 124 15.10 -9.47 -8.05
C ASP A 124 15.52 -8.12 -8.65
N LYS A 125 14.69 -7.56 -9.53
CA LYS A 125 14.87 -6.20 -10.06
C LYS A 125 14.15 -5.20 -9.18
N LYS A 126 14.80 -4.07 -8.93
CA LYS A 126 14.19 -2.91 -8.28
C LYS A 126 13.66 -1.96 -9.35
N VAL A 127 12.36 -1.72 -9.33
CA VAL A 127 11.70 -0.76 -10.20
C VAL A 127 11.25 0.43 -9.38
N PHE A 128 11.60 1.64 -9.82
CA PHE A 128 11.20 2.88 -9.17
C PHE A 128 10.18 3.60 -10.05
N LEU A 129 9.04 3.94 -9.46
CA LEU A 129 7.99 4.76 -10.03
C LEU A 129 7.92 6.07 -9.26
N SER A 130 7.77 7.18 -9.99
CA SER A 130 7.43 8.47 -9.44
C SER A 130 5.91 8.57 -9.31
N ASN A 131 5.41 8.81 -8.09
CA ASN A 131 3.98 8.95 -7.83
C ASN A 131 3.45 10.33 -8.23
N ILE A 132 4.33 11.31 -8.50
CA ILE A 132 3.94 12.65 -8.99
C ILE A 132 3.84 12.73 -10.52
N ALA A 133 4.29 11.70 -11.22
CA ALA A 133 4.18 11.57 -12.67
C ALA A 133 3.09 10.55 -13.05
N ASP A 134 2.76 10.45 -14.33
CA ASP A 134 1.78 9.48 -14.81
C ASP A 134 2.30 8.05 -14.58
N VAL A 135 1.69 7.34 -13.62
CA VAL A 135 2.06 5.97 -13.25
C VAL A 135 1.73 4.98 -14.37
N ALA A 136 0.62 5.19 -15.10
CA ALA A 136 0.23 4.31 -16.20
C ALA A 136 1.22 4.41 -17.37
N GLU A 137 1.67 5.62 -17.68
CA GLU A 137 2.71 5.85 -18.70
C GLU A 137 4.05 5.21 -18.28
N GLN A 138 4.46 5.36 -17.03
CA GLN A 138 5.68 4.71 -16.51
C GLN A 138 5.60 3.17 -16.61
N ILE A 139 4.44 2.58 -16.29
CA ILE A 139 4.20 1.14 -16.45
C ILE A 139 4.27 0.72 -17.92
N LYS A 140 3.71 1.52 -18.84
CA LYS A 140 3.83 1.27 -20.27
C LYS A 140 5.31 1.28 -20.71
N ASN A 141 6.10 2.23 -20.22
CA ASN A 141 7.53 2.29 -20.52
C ASN A 141 8.31 1.09 -19.97
N PHE A 142 7.95 0.60 -18.78
CA PHE A 142 8.49 -0.64 -18.24
C PHE A 142 8.21 -1.84 -19.14
N GLU A 143 6.98 -1.97 -19.64
CA GLU A 143 6.59 -3.05 -20.55
C GLU A 143 7.34 -3.00 -21.89
N LEU A 144 7.54 -1.80 -22.44
CA LEU A 144 8.37 -1.58 -23.62
C LEU A 144 9.83 -1.97 -23.37
N LEU A 145 10.40 -1.54 -22.24
CA LEU A 145 11.77 -1.90 -21.84
C LEU A 145 11.91 -3.42 -21.73
N ARG A 146 10.99 -4.08 -21.03
CA ARG A 146 10.98 -5.54 -20.86
C ARG A 146 10.92 -6.30 -22.19
N LYS A 147 10.15 -5.78 -23.15
CA LYS A 147 9.93 -6.45 -24.44
C LYS A 147 11.04 -6.20 -25.46
N TYR A 148 11.60 -5.00 -25.50
CA TYR A 148 12.46 -4.58 -26.62
C TYR A 148 13.91 -4.31 -26.22
N TYR A 149 14.24 -4.15 -24.94
CA TYR A 149 15.62 -3.91 -24.53
C TYR A 149 16.38 -5.24 -24.36
N THR A 150 17.31 -5.50 -25.26
CA THR A 150 18.10 -6.75 -25.29
C THR A 150 18.87 -7.02 -24.00
N GLY A 151 19.30 -5.96 -23.29
CA GLY A 151 20.00 -6.07 -22.01
C GLY A 151 19.10 -6.23 -20.80
N TYR A 152 17.77 -6.38 -20.95
CA TYR A 152 16.82 -6.35 -19.83
C TYR A 152 17.14 -7.38 -18.74
N VAL A 153 17.54 -8.59 -19.16
CA VAL A 153 17.86 -9.69 -18.23
C VAL A 153 18.97 -9.30 -17.26
N GLU A 154 19.96 -8.52 -17.72
CA GLU A 154 21.11 -8.08 -16.93
C GLU A 154 20.79 -6.90 -15.99
N LEU A 155 19.64 -6.25 -16.15
CA LEU A 155 19.29 -5.09 -15.33
C LEU A 155 18.99 -5.48 -13.89
N ARG A 156 19.45 -4.67 -12.93
CA ARG A 156 19.16 -4.80 -11.50
C ARG A 156 18.26 -3.68 -10.99
N GLU A 157 18.44 -2.47 -11.52
CA GLU A 157 17.64 -1.29 -11.15
C GLU A 157 17.08 -0.63 -12.40
N ILE A 158 15.81 -0.24 -12.33
CA ILE A 158 15.07 0.43 -13.40
C ILE A 158 14.34 1.61 -12.76
N ASP A 159 14.78 2.84 -13.02
CA ASP A 159 14.10 4.06 -12.61
C ASP A 159 13.28 4.60 -13.78
N LEU A 160 11.96 4.46 -13.67
CA LEU A 160 10.97 4.92 -14.64
C LEU A 160 10.49 6.34 -14.34
N GLY A 161 10.72 6.80 -13.10
CA GLY A 161 10.27 8.09 -12.59
C GLY A 161 11.41 9.09 -12.43
N SER A 162 12.44 8.98 -13.28
CA SER A 162 13.61 9.86 -13.27
C SER A 162 13.22 11.34 -13.26
N LEU A 163 14.01 12.17 -12.58
CA LEU A 163 13.87 13.64 -12.65
C LEU A 163 14.15 14.16 -14.07
N ASP A 164 14.92 13.41 -14.86
CA ASP A 164 15.11 13.69 -16.28
C ASP A 164 13.87 13.22 -17.04
N LYS A 165 13.05 14.18 -17.51
CA LYS A 165 11.89 13.92 -18.36
C LYS A 165 12.27 13.03 -19.54
N ASP A 166 11.40 12.08 -19.85
CA ASP A 166 11.49 11.14 -20.98
C ASP A 166 12.67 10.14 -20.92
N LYS A 167 13.33 9.98 -19.76
CA LYS A 167 14.41 9.01 -19.59
C LYS A 167 14.04 7.91 -18.62
N VAL A 168 14.26 6.67 -19.05
CA VAL A 168 14.35 5.51 -18.16
C VAL A 168 15.82 5.28 -17.82
N ILE A 169 16.18 5.32 -16.55
CA ILE A 169 17.54 5.06 -16.09
C ILE A 169 17.63 3.60 -15.69
N VAL A 170 18.60 2.87 -16.24
CA VAL A 170 18.81 1.45 -15.95
C VAL A 170 20.22 1.20 -15.42
N LYS A 171 20.37 0.25 -14.49
CA LYS A 171 21.67 -0.21 -13.99
C LYS A 171 21.76 -1.73 -14.05
N LYS A 172 22.94 -2.24 -14.36
CA LYS A 172 23.28 -3.68 -14.38
C LYS A 172 23.91 -4.12 -13.06
#